data_AF-A0A0G1Y3U4-F1
#
_entry.id   AF-A0A0G1Y3U4-F1
#
_cell.length_a   1.000
_cell.length_b   1.000
_cell.length_c   1.000
_cell.angle_alpha   90.00
_cell.angle_beta   90.00
_cell.angle_gamma   90.00
#
_symmetry.space_group_name_H-M   'P 1'
#
loop_
_entity.id
_entity.type
_entity.pdbx_description
1 polymer ?
#
loop_
_entity_poly.entity_id
_entity_poly.type
_entity_poly.pdbx_seq_one_letter_code
_entity_poly.pdbx_strand_id
1 'polypeptide(L)'
;MATSANSAVTGTTSVENLDIYAYTDSAMSQAVSGYTDGLVFDGTDGQIIAGDNSAVLSSVLQVPAGSTYYFKVVLDVALTAGTGTFSGSLTTKLVGDAAYPHLGGPLTAKAATVDGNGGGNDDFIWSPNATTTSTAHNLDWTNGYGISGLPSAGLSGQTLSK
;
A
#
# COMPACT_ATOMS: atom_id res chain seq x y z
N MET A 1 -6.74 -4.33 -4.21
CA MET A 1 -7.72 -5.29 -4.76
C MET A 1 -7.19 -6.72 -4.94
N ALA A 2 -7.57 -7.63 -4.04
CA ALA A 2 -7.52 -9.09 -4.23
C ALA A 2 -8.98 -9.64 -4.33
N THR A 3 -9.23 -10.86 -4.81
CA THR A 3 -10.57 -11.49 -4.85
C THR A 3 -10.48 -12.99 -4.57
N SER A 4 -11.33 -13.56 -3.71
CA SER A 4 -11.52 -15.02 -3.58
C SER A 4 -12.99 -15.40 -3.36
N ALA A 5 -13.40 -16.55 -3.93
CA ALA A 5 -14.71 -17.17 -3.74
C ALA A 5 -14.52 -18.62 -3.28
N ASN A 6 -15.24 -19.05 -2.24
CA ASN A 6 -15.08 -20.37 -1.62
C ASN A 6 -16.15 -21.36 -2.12
N SER A 7 -15.74 -22.56 -2.54
CA SER A 7 -16.62 -23.71 -2.82
C SER A 7 -15.91 -24.99 -2.39
N ALA A 8 -16.58 -25.92 -1.69
CA ALA A 8 -15.93 -27.10 -1.08
C ALA A 8 -15.36 -28.14 -2.08
N VAL A 9 -15.58 -27.98 -3.39
CA VAL A 9 -14.99 -28.81 -4.45
C VAL A 9 -13.66 -28.22 -4.97
N THR A 10 -13.51 -26.90 -4.85
CA THR A 10 -12.36 -26.10 -5.26
C THR A 10 -11.58 -25.73 -3.99
N GLY A 11 -10.26 -25.75 -3.99
CA GLY A 11 -9.52 -25.33 -2.80
C GLY A 11 -9.83 -23.89 -2.33
N THR A 12 -9.20 -23.48 -1.24
CA THR A 12 -9.21 -22.09 -0.77
C THR A 12 -7.83 -21.46 -0.91
N THR A 13 -7.80 -20.17 -1.19
CA THR A 13 -6.59 -19.33 -1.05
C THR A 13 -6.85 -18.34 0.08
N SER A 14 -6.09 -18.44 1.16
CA SER A 14 -6.03 -17.40 2.19
C SER A 14 -4.72 -16.62 2.07
N VAL A 15 -4.81 -15.36 2.42
CA VAL A 15 -3.68 -14.43 2.47
C VAL A 15 -3.68 -13.82 3.85
N GLU A 16 -2.52 -13.79 4.48
CA GLU A 16 -2.28 -13.29 5.83
C GLU A 16 -1.00 -12.43 5.83
N ASN A 17 -0.77 -11.69 6.91
CA ASN A 17 0.50 -11.00 7.20
C ASN A 17 1.01 -10.09 6.06
N LEU A 18 0.30 -8.97 5.82
CA LEU A 18 0.81 -7.92 4.94
C LEU A 18 1.88 -7.13 5.65
N ASP A 19 3.12 -7.36 5.21
CA ASP A 19 4.25 -6.56 5.60
C ASP A 19 4.76 -5.74 4.42
N ILE A 20 5.20 -4.52 4.71
CA ILE A 20 5.87 -3.67 3.74
C ILE A 20 7.24 -3.29 4.27
N TYR A 21 8.25 -3.56 3.46
CA TYR A 21 9.63 -3.18 3.72
C TYR A 21 10.06 -2.08 2.74
N ALA A 22 10.91 -1.17 3.19
CA ALA A 22 11.51 -0.12 2.38
C ALA A 22 13.03 -0.24 2.32
N TYR A 23 13.58 -0.06 1.12
CA TYR A 23 15.01 -0.17 0.82
C TYR A 23 15.48 1.04 0.01
N THR A 24 16.77 1.34 0.10
CA THR A 24 17.42 2.45 -0.62
C THR A 24 18.01 2.04 -1.97
N ASP A 25 17.99 0.73 -2.29
CA ASP A 25 18.50 0.16 -3.52
C ASP A 25 17.51 -0.83 -4.16
N SER A 26 17.59 -0.99 -5.48
CA SER A 26 16.69 -1.85 -6.24
C SER A 26 16.89 -3.35 -5.97
N ALA A 27 18.03 -3.76 -5.43
CA ALA A 27 18.27 -5.14 -5.02
C ALA A 27 17.66 -5.46 -3.65
N MET A 28 17.01 -4.48 -3.01
CA MET A 28 16.34 -4.61 -1.71
C MET A 28 17.30 -5.15 -0.64
N SER A 29 18.54 -4.63 -0.63
CA SER A 29 19.63 -5.12 0.22
C SER A 29 19.98 -4.16 1.36
N GLN A 30 19.71 -2.87 1.19
CA GLN A 30 20.00 -1.79 2.12
C GLN A 30 18.71 -1.19 2.64
N ALA A 31 18.26 -1.66 3.81
CA ALA A 31 17.07 -1.17 4.49
C ALA A 31 17.13 0.35 4.73
N VAL A 32 15.97 1.02 4.65
CA VAL A 32 15.86 2.42 5.06
C VAL A 32 16.13 2.52 6.57
N SER A 33 16.97 3.49 6.96
CA SER A 33 17.31 3.73 8.37
C SER A 33 16.11 4.22 9.18
N GLY A 34 16.12 3.93 10.48
CA GLY A 34 15.01 4.26 11.39
C GLY A 34 13.93 3.18 11.50
N TYR A 35 14.04 2.10 10.73
CA TYR A 35 13.17 0.93 10.78
C TYR A 35 13.97 -0.34 11.03
N THR A 36 13.40 -1.31 11.75
CA THR A 36 14.00 -2.63 11.95
C THR A 36 13.97 -3.39 10.64
N ASP A 37 15.14 -3.68 10.06
CA ASP A 37 15.29 -4.37 8.77
C ASP A 37 14.47 -3.77 7.60
N GLY A 38 14.14 -2.49 7.71
CA GLY A 38 13.34 -1.76 6.73
C GLY A 38 11.84 -2.00 6.83
N LEU A 39 11.34 -2.72 7.85
CA LEU A 39 9.91 -2.95 8.06
C LEU A 39 9.20 -1.63 8.39
N VAL A 40 8.49 -1.07 7.42
CA VAL A 40 7.78 0.22 7.53
C VAL A 40 6.31 0.06 7.86
N PHE A 41 5.73 -1.11 7.54
CA PHE A 41 4.39 -1.52 7.93
C PHE A 41 4.45 -2.98 8.38
N ASP A 42 4.03 -3.20 9.62
CA ASP A 42 3.91 -4.51 10.27
C ASP A 42 2.41 -4.76 10.44
N GLY A 43 1.83 -5.51 9.51
CA GLY A 43 0.42 -5.86 9.55
C GLY A 43 0.23 -7.07 10.45
N THR A 44 0.11 -6.88 11.77
CA THR A 44 0.02 -8.01 12.69
C THR A 44 -1.32 -8.77 12.56
N ASP A 45 -1.21 -10.03 12.12
CA ASP A 45 -2.13 -11.19 12.09
C ASP A 45 -3.63 -10.96 11.79
N GLY A 46 -4.02 -11.32 10.58
CA GLY A 46 -5.43 -11.46 10.18
C GLY A 46 -5.58 -11.86 8.72
N GLN A 47 -6.69 -12.53 8.40
CA GLN A 47 -7.01 -12.86 7.02
C GLN A 47 -7.22 -11.56 6.22
N ILE A 48 -6.40 -11.39 5.19
CA ILE A 48 -6.52 -10.31 4.23
C ILE A 48 -7.66 -10.64 3.29
N ILE A 49 -8.67 -9.79 3.33
CA ILE A 49 -9.84 -9.93 2.48
C ILE A 49 -9.54 -9.32 1.12
N ALA A 50 -10.13 -9.96 0.14
CA ALA A 50 -10.32 -9.44 -1.18
C ALA A 50 -10.78 -7.97 -1.21
N GLY A 51 -9.87 -7.05 -1.57
CA GLY A 51 -10.23 -5.65 -1.72
C GLY A 51 -9.03 -4.74 -1.57
N ASP A 52 -9.32 -3.49 -1.26
CA ASP A 52 -8.30 -2.52 -0.89
C ASP A 52 -7.98 -2.66 0.60
N ASN A 53 -6.69 -2.67 0.89
CA ASN A 53 -6.15 -2.88 2.22
C ASN A 53 -5.25 -1.69 2.51
N SER A 54 -5.47 -1.05 3.66
CA SER A 54 -4.70 0.13 4.05
C SER A 54 -3.40 -0.29 4.74
N ALA A 55 -2.31 0.38 4.40
CA ALA A 55 -1.01 0.22 5.03
C ALA A 55 -0.53 1.58 5.55
N VAL A 56 -0.83 1.87 6.81
CA VAL A 56 -0.38 3.10 7.48
C VAL A 56 0.99 2.85 8.07
N LEU A 57 2.02 3.46 7.50
CA LEU A 57 3.39 3.29 7.96
C LEU A 57 3.54 3.67 9.44
N SER A 58 4.37 2.91 10.17
CA SER A 58 4.57 3.09 11.62
C SER A 58 5.13 4.47 11.99
N SER A 59 5.76 5.15 11.03
CA SER A 59 6.08 6.57 11.10
C SER A 59 6.13 7.19 9.70
N VAL A 60 6.19 8.52 9.62
CA VAL A 60 6.33 9.21 8.33
C VAL A 60 7.66 8.83 7.69
N LEU A 61 7.60 8.14 6.55
CA LEU A 61 8.77 7.80 5.75
C LEU A 61 9.19 8.98 4.89
N GLN A 62 10.38 9.50 5.16
CA GLN A 62 10.96 10.62 4.43
C GLN A 62 11.84 10.11 3.29
N VAL A 63 11.50 10.46 2.05
CA VAL A 63 12.31 10.19 0.86
C VAL A 63 13.14 11.44 0.54
N PRO A 64 14.48 11.40 0.68
CA PRO A 64 15.31 12.57 0.38
C PRO A 64 15.18 13.00 -1.09
N ALA A 65 15.31 14.30 -1.34
CA ALA A 65 15.24 14.85 -2.70
C ALA A 65 16.26 14.16 -3.63
N GLY A 66 15.82 13.75 -4.82
CA GLY A 66 16.65 13.05 -5.80
C GLY A 66 16.98 11.59 -5.47
N SER A 67 16.44 11.04 -4.38
CA SER A 67 16.58 9.62 -4.02
C SER A 67 15.37 8.80 -4.47
N THR A 68 15.58 7.50 -4.67
CA THR A 68 14.53 6.52 -4.95
C THR A 68 14.54 5.47 -3.87
N TYR A 69 13.39 5.24 -3.23
CA TYR A 69 13.20 4.09 -2.33
C TYR A 69 12.41 2.99 -3.04
N TYR A 70 12.65 1.76 -2.63
CA TYR A 70 12.06 0.56 -3.18
C TYR A 70 11.26 -0.15 -2.10
N PHE A 71 10.02 -0.52 -2.42
CA PHE A 71 9.12 -1.17 -1.49
C PHE A 71 8.95 -2.65 -1.84
N LYS A 72 9.04 -3.51 -0.83
CA LYS A 72 8.79 -4.95 -0.95
C LYS A 72 7.54 -5.27 -0.15
N VAL A 73 6.55 -5.83 -0.82
CA VAL A 73 5.33 -6.36 -0.20
C VAL A 73 5.54 -7.84 0.07
N VAL A 74 5.37 -8.25 1.33
CA VAL A 74 5.46 -9.65 1.77
C VAL A 74 4.10 -10.05 2.32
N LEU A 75 3.67 -11.26 1.97
CA LEU A 75 2.37 -11.82 2.30
C LEU A 75 2.54 -13.32 2.54
N ASP A 76 1.87 -13.85 3.54
CA ASP A 76 1.72 -15.29 3.73
C ASP A 76 0.54 -15.79 2.92
N VAL A 77 0.77 -16.77 2.05
CA VAL A 77 -0.26 -17.31 1.15
C VAL A 77 -0.42 -18.80 1.40
N ALA A 78 -1.60 -19.20 1.89
CA ALA A 78 -1.94 -20.60 2.05
C ALA A 78 -2.93 -21.04 0.96
N LEU A 79 -2.59 -22.13 0.27
CA LEU A 79 -3.49 -22.81 -0.65
C LEU A 79 -3.90 -24.13 -0.02
N THR A 80 -5.19 -24.26 0.33
CA THR A 80 -5.75 -25.51 0.82
C THR A 80 -6.48 -26.17 -0.34
N ALA A 81 -5.88 -27.20 -0.93
CA ALA A 81 -6.50 -27.93 -2.03
C ALA A 81 -7.82 -28.60 -1.58
N GLY A 82 -8.85 -28.50 -2.42
CA GLY A 82 -10.07 -29.30 -2.29
C GLY A 82 -9.87 -30.71 -2.84
N THR A 83 -10.96 -31.42 -3.14
CA THR A 83 -10.91 -32.78 -3.68
C THR A 83 -10.61 -32.86 -5.19
N GLY A 84 -10.39 -31.72 -5.86
CA GLY A 84 -10.10 -31.62 -7.30
C GLY A 84 -8.85 -30.81 -7.62
N THR A 85 -8.54 -30.64 -8.92
CA THR A 85 -7.47 -29.74 -9.37
C THR A 85 -7.80 -28.29 -8.97
N PHE A 86 -6.88 -27.65 -8.27
CA PHE A 86 -7.04 -26.30 -7.74
C PHE A 86 -5.83 -25.45 -8.10
N SER A 87 -6.09 -24.20 -8.49
CA SER A 87 -5.08 -23.16 -8.69
C SER A 87 -5.55 -21.88 -8.02
N GLY A 88 -4.64 -21.19 -7.33
CA GLY A 88 -4.90 -19.89 -6.70
C GLY A 88 -4.07 -18.79 -7.34
N SER A 89 -4.61 -17.57 -7.40
CA SER A 89 -3.84 -16.39 -7.80
C SER A 89 -4.07 -15.23 -6.84
N LEU A 90 -3.01 -14.42 -6.69
CA LEU A 90 -3.00 -13.23 -5.88
C LEU A 90 -2.40 -12.09 -6.69
N THR A 91 -3.10 -10.97 -6.76
CA THR A 91 -2.60 -9.75 -7.40
C THR A 91 -2.51 -8.64 -6.38
N THR A 92 -1.35 -7.98 -6.33
CA THR A 92 -1.14 -6.77 -5.53
C THR A 92 -0.80 -5.60 -6.43
N LYS A 93 -1.29 -4.41 -6.09
CA LYS A 93 -0.94 -3.15 -6.77
C LYS A 93 -1.04 -1.99 -5.79
N LEU A 94 -0.27 -0.95 -6.04
CA LEU A 94 -0.54 0.37 -5.45
C LEU A 94 -1.70 1.01 -6.22
N VAL A 95 -2.76 1.38 -5.51
CA VAL A 95 -3.90 2.11 -6.08
C VAL A 95 -3.53 3.60 -6.15
N GLY A 96 -4.09 4.31 -7.12
CA GLY A 96 -3.90 5.75 -7.26
C GLY A 96 -5.26 6.44 -7.24
N ASP A 97 -5.25 7.74 -7.04
CA ASP A 97 -6.49 8.51 -6.84
C ASP A 97 -7.04 9.09 -8.15
N ALA A 98 -8.37 9.13 -8.28
CA ALA A 98 -9.05 9.66 -9.46
C ALA A 98 -9.32 11.17 -9.41
N ALA A 99 -9.28 11.77 -8.22
CA ALA A 99 -9.43 13.20 -8.00
C ALA A 99 -8.61 13.63 -6.77
N TYR A 100 -8.44 14.94 -6.56
CA TYR A 100 -7.90 15.47 -5.30
C TYR A 100 -8.80 15.16 -4.10
N PRO A 101 -8.28 15.21 -2.86
CA PRO A 101 -9.09 14.99 -1.67
C PRO A 101 -10.22 16.02 -1.56
N HIS A 102 -11.45 15.56 -1.36
CA HIS A 102 -12.63 16.39 -1.16
C HIS A 102 -12.67 16.95 0.28
N LEU A 103 -11.89 18.00 0.57
CA LEU A 103 -11.68 18.51 1.94
C LEU A 103 -12.56 19.72 2.32
N GLY A 104 -13.42 20.21 1.43
CA GLY A 104 -14.25 21.40 1.65
C GLY A 104 -13.44 22.70 1.84
N GLY A 105 -12.16 22.69 1.46
CA GLY A 105 -11.18 23.75 1.69
C GLY A 105 -9.93 23.56 0.81
N PRO A 106 -8.71 23.89 1.29
CA PRO A 106 -7.46 23.65 0.56
C PRO A 106 -7.29 22.19 0.12
N LEU A 107 -6.54 21.96 -0.97
CA LEU A 107 -6.22 20.61 -1.48
C LEU A 107 -5.22 19.82 -0.60
N THR A 108 -4.74 20.46 0.47
CA THR A 108 -3.83 19.87 1.46
C THR A 108 -4.40 19.98 2.86
N ALA A 109 -4.10 18.99 3.70
CA ALA A 109 -4.49 18.96 5.11
C ALA A 109 -3.47 18.16 5.93
N LYS A 110 -3.84 17.79 7.16
CA LYS A 110 -3.11 16.79 7.95
C LYS A 110 -3.29 15.42 7.31
N ALA A 111 -2.30 14.53 7.47
CA ALA A 111 -2.34 13.18 6.90
C ALA A 111 -3.65 12.45 7.25
N ALA A 112 -4.04 12.44 8.53
CA ALA A 112 -5.27 11.80 9.00
C ALA A 112 -6.57 12.42 8.45
N THR A 113 -6.55 13.68 8.01
CA THR A 113 -7.71 14.32 7.37
C THR A 113 -7.83 13.91 5.91
N VAL A 114 -6.69 13.71 5.23
CA VAL A 114 -6.66 13.14 3.88
C VAL A 114 -7.08 11.66 3.92
N ASP A 115 -6.56 10.89 4.87
CA ASP A 115 -6.88 9.45 5.08
C ASP A 115 -8.32 9.20 5.52
N GLY A 116 -8.98 10.21 6.10
CA GLY A 116 -10.39 10.15 6.47
C GLY A 116 -11.32 10.66 5.37
N ASN A 117 -10.88 10.77 4.12
CA ASN A 117 -11.66 11.41 3.07
C ASN A 117 -12.85 10.53 2.66
N GLY A 118 -14.06 10.89 3.08
CA GLY A 118 -15.28 10.15 2.73
C GLY A 118 -15.64 10.09 1.24
N GLY A 119 -14.87 10.74 0.36
CA GLY A 119 -14.96 10.62 -1.10
C GLY A 119 -14.11 9.50 -1.70
N GLY A 120 -13.31 8.78 -0.90
CA GLY A 120 -12.51 7.63 -1.33
C GLY A 120 -11.36 7.98 -2.28
N ASN A 121 -10.79 9.18 -2.13
CA ASN A 121 -9.58 9.60 -2.84
C ASN A 121 -8.46 9.80 -1.82
N ASP A 122 -8.12 8.70 -1.14
CA ASP A 122 -7.16 8.58 -0.06
C ASP A 122 -6.24 7.36 -0.23
N ASP A 123 -6.09 6.85 -1.45
CA ASP A 123 -5.38 5.60 -1.75
C ASP A 123 -3.86 5.70 -1.54
N PHE A 124 -3.25 6.83 -1.92
CA PHE A 124 -1.83 7.09 -1.71
C PHE A 124 -1.62 8.48 -1.14
N ILE A 125 -1.22 8.57 0.13
CA ILE A 125 -1.10 9.83 0.85
C ILE A 125 0.37 10.21 0.99
N TRP A 126 0.70 11.45 0.61
CA TRP A 126 2.08 11.95 0.62
C TRP A 126 2.13 13.45 0.91
N SER A 127 3.32 13.92 1.26
CA SER A 127 3.63 15.35 1.36
C SER A 127 4.82 15.70 0.46
N PRO A 128 4.81 16.85 -0.23
CA PRO A 128 5.95 17.36 -0.96
C PRO A 128 7.07 17.91 -0.07
N ASN A 129 6.89 17.93 1.26
CA ASN A 129 7.82 18.58 2.20
C ASN A 129 8.12 20.04 1.80
N ALA A 130 7.10 20.80 1.38
CA ALA A 130 7.27 22.06 0.65
C ALA A 130 8.05 23.14 1.44
N THR A 131 8.00 23.13 2.77
CA THR A 131 8.72 24.08 3.63
C THR A 131 9.86 23.44 4.42
N THR A 132 9.61 22.25 4.97
CA THR A 132 10.52 21.46 5.82
C THR A 132 10.12 20.00 5.72
N THR A 133 10.87 19.10 6.38
CA THR A 133 10.43 17.72 6.64
C THR A 133 9.05 17.72 7.30
N SER A 134 8.06 17.10 6.63
CA SER A 134 6.69 17.03 7.13
C SER A 134 6.54 15.94 8.19
N THR A 135 5.79 16.28 9.22
CA THR A 135 5.18 15.32 10.16
C THR A 135 3.72 15.10 9.75
N ALA A 136 3.07 14.07 10.27
CA ALA A 136 1.65 13.78 10.00
C ALA A 136 0.68 14.91 10.39
N HIS A 137 1.13 15.90 11.18
CA HIS A 137 0.33 17.02 11.66
C HIS A 137 0.48 18.31 10.84
N ASN A 138 1.42 18.37 9.90
CA ASN A 138 1.57 19.50 8.99
C ASN A 138 0.39 19.56 8.00
N LEU A 139 0.07 20.75 7.48
CA LEU A 139 -1.08 20.98 6.58
C LEU A 139 -0.67 20.92 5.09
N ASP A 140 0.24 20.02 4.77
CA ASP A 140 0.86 19.87 3.45
C ASP A 140 0.69 18.47 2.86
N TRP A 141 -0.13 17.61 3.49
CA TRP A 141 -0.44 16.28 2.96
C TRP A 141 -1.56 16.35 1.93
N THR A 142 -1.44 15.53 0.90
CA THR A 142 -2.45 15.34 -0.16
C THR A 142 -2.42 13.87 -0.64
N ASN A 143 -3.18 13.55 -1.68
CA ASN A 143 -3.24 12.20 -2.23
C ASN A 143 -2.40 12.01 -3.51
N GLY A 144 -2.52 10.85 -4.15
CA GLY A 144 -1.75 10.44 -5.33
C GLY A 144 -2.21 11.07 -6.63
N TYR A 145 -3.26 11.90 -6.63
CA TYR A 145 -3.80 12.49 -7.84
C TYR A 145 -2.79 13.43 -8.51
N GLY A 146 -2.53 13.18 -9.80
CA GLY A 146 -1.60 13.98 -10.61
C GLY A 146 -0.12 13.65 -10.39
N ILE A 147 0.22 12.61 -9.61
CA ILE A 147 1.60 12.12 -9.53
C ILE A 147 2.00 11.50 -10.87
N SER A 148 3.06 12.03 -11.48
CA SER A 148 3.64 11.44 -12.69
C SER A 148 4.10 10.01 -12.44
N GLY A 149 3.61 9.07 -13.23
CA GLY A 149 3.93 7.64 -13.10
C GLY A 149 2.99 6.86 -12.19
N LEU A 150 2.01 7.50 -11.54
CA LEU A 150 0.92 6.85 -10.82
C LEU A 150 -0.41 7.16 -11.53
N PRO A 151 -0.94 6.23 -12.35
CA PRO A 151 -2.26 6.39 -12.95
C PRO A 151 -3.36 6.42 -11.89
N SER A 152 -4.49 7.06 -12.21
CA SER A 152 -5.68 7.10 -11.34
C SER A 152 -6.33 5.74 -11.08
N ALA A 153 -5.99 4.72 -11.86
CA ALA A 153 -6.43 3.33 -11.61
C ALA A 153 -5.40 2.52 -10.80
N GLY A 154 -4.29 3.14 -10.41
CA GLY A 154 -3.12 2.51 -9.81
C GLY A 154 -2.11 1.98 -10.81
N LEU A 155 -1.03 1.41 -10.27
CA LEU A 155 0.02 0.75 -11.03
C LEU A 155 -0.45 -0.61 -11.59
N SER A 156 0.31 -1.13 -12.55
CA SER A 156 0.14 -2.52 -13.01
C SER A 156 0.35 -3.48 -11.84
N GLY A 157 -0.60 -4.39 -11.66
CA GLY A 157 -0.53 -5.37 -10.57
C GLY A 157 0.56 -6.43 -10.81
N GLN A 158 1.15 -6.89 -9.71
CA GLN A 158 2.03 -8.06 -9.68
C GLN A 158 1.20 -9.27 -9.28
N THR A 159 1.19 -10.30 -10.12
CA THR A 159 0.38 -11.50 -9.90
C THR A 159 1.27 -12.69 -9.58
N LEU A 160 1.02 -13.32 -8.43
CA LEU A 160 1.53 -14.65 -8.10
C LEU A 160 0.44 -15.68 -8.38
N SER A 161 0.80 -16.80 -9.01
CA SER A 161 -0.12 -17.92 -9.29
C SER A 161 0.53 -19.23 -8.87
N LYS A 162 -0.27 -20.16 -8.36
CA LYS A 162 0.18 -21.51 -7.98
C LYS A 162 -0.86 -22.57 -8.33
#